data_AF-A0A962C3M2-F1
#
_entry.id   AF-A0A962C3M2-F1
#
_cell.length_a   1.000
_cell.length_b   1.000
_cell.length_c   1.000
_cell.angle_alpha   90.00
_cell.angle_beta   90.00
_cell.angle_gamma   90.00
#
_symmetry.space_group_name_H-M   'P 1'
#
loop_
_entity.id
_entity.type
_entity.pdbx_description
1 polymer ?
#
loop_
_entity_poly.entity_id
_entity_poly.type
_entity_poly.pdbx_seq_one_letter_code
_entity_poly.pdbx_strand_id
1 'polypeptide(L)' 'YLEGVRRLRVGDPQDATSDLSALVSQEHFDKVVGAIARARDEGGRILCGGKAASVGGRCTQGWFVEPTVIEGLPSRCAT' A
#
# COMPACT_ATOMS: atom_id res chain seq x y z
N TYR A 1 2.56 -11.11 12.69
CA TYR A 1 2.09 -10.78 11.33
C TYR A 1 2.71 -9.46 10.82
N LEU A 2 2.74 -8.39 11.62
CA LEU A 2 3.36 -7.10 11.24
C LEU A 2 4.81 -7.21 10.74
N GLU A 3 5.64 -8.04 11.38
CA GLU A 3 7.02 -8.25 10.92
C GLU A 3 7.12 -8.87 9.53
N GLY A 4 6.20 -9.75 9.17
CA GLY A 4 6.16 -10.32 7.81
C GLY A 4 5.83 -9.25 6.78
N VAL A 5 4.86 -8.39 7.09
CA VAL A 5 4.42 -7.31 6.20
C VAL A 5 5.52 -6.26 6.00
N ARG A 6 6.26 -5.91 7.06
CA ARG A 6 7.40 -4.96 6.97
C ARG A 6 8.59 -5.49 6.17
N ARG A 7 8.68 -6.81 6.01
CA ARG A 7 9.76 -7.46 5.24
C ARG A 7 9.46 -7.54 3.75
N LEU A 8 8.20 -7.33 3.34
CA LEU A 8 7.80 -7.33 1.94
C LEU A 8 8.51 -6.20 1.19
N ARG A 9 9.18 -6.56 0.10
CA ARG A 9 9.88 -5.60 -0.75
C ARG A 9 8.97 -5.15 -1.88
N VAL A 10 8.70 -3.85 -1.91
CA VAL A 10 8.04 -3.20 -3.03
C VAL A 10 9.09 -2.88 -4.08
N GLY A 11 8.92 -3.41 -5.28
CA GLY A 11 9.94 -3.32 -6.30
C GLY A 11 9.46 -3.76 -7.66
N ASP A 12 10.42 -4.00 -8.52
CA ASP A 12 10.18 -4.26 -9.93
C ASP A 12 9.56 -5.66 -10.14
N PRO A 13 8.51 -5.82 -10.97
CA PRO A 13 7.89 -7.13 -11.21
C PRO A 13 8.79 -8.16 -11.88
N GLN A 14 9.88 -7.76 -12.53
CA GLN A 14 10.89 -8.69 -13.06
C GLN A 14 12.04 -8.94 -12.08
N ASP A 15 12.11 -8.20 -10.98
CA ASP A 15 13.08 -8.48 -9.93
C ASP A 15 12.56 -9.61 -9.03
N ALA A 16 13.26 -10.74 -9.03
CA ALA A 16 12.85 -11.92 -8.27
C ALA A 16 12.94 -11.73 -6.74
N THR A 17 13.50 -10.62 -6.26
CA THR A 17 13.56 -10.27 -4.83
C THR A 17 12.44 -9.32 -4.41
N SER A 18 11.58 -8.92 -5.35
CA SER A 18 10.43 -8.05 -5.10
C SER A 18 9.19 -8.87 -4.83
N ASP A 19 8.57 -8.65 -3.68
CA ASP A 19 7.34 -9.33 -3.27
C ASP A 19 6.09 -8.60 -3.76
N LEU A 20 6.17 -7.29 -3.93
CA LEU A 20 5.06 -6.42 -4.30
C LEU A 20 5.39 -5.54 -5.49
N SER A 21 4.51 -5.56 -6.48
CA SER A 21 4.64 -4.82 -7.75
C SER A 21 3.71 -3.61 -7.80
N ALA A 22 3.81 -2.84 -8.89
CA ALA A 22 2.95 -1.69 -9.12
C ALA A 22 1.49 -2.11 -9.33
N LEU A 23 0.58 -1.21 -8.96
CA LEU A 23 -0.83 -1.30 -9.27
C LEU A 23 -1.07 -1.09 -10.77
N VAL A 24 -2.13 -1.72 -11.27
CA VAL A 24 -2.47 -1.77 -12.70
C VAL A 24 -2.76 -0.40 -13.32
N SER A 25 -3.28 0.55 -12.53
CA SER A 25 -3.70 1.86 -13.03
C SER A 25 -3.68 2.92 -11.95
N GLN A 26 -3.61 4.19 -12.40
CA GLN A 26 -3.72 5.35 -11.53
C GLN A 26 -5.05 5.39 -10.76
N GLU A 27 -6.15 4.99 -11.40
CA GLU A 27 -7.47 4.96 -10.75
C GLU A 27 -7.48 3.97 -9.58
N HIS A 28 -6.85 2.80 -9.74
CA HIS A 28 -6.76 1.83 -8.66
C HIS A 28 -5.87 2.35 -7.52
N PHE A 29 -4.76 3.01 -7.86
CA PHE A 29 -3.90 3.67 -6.88
C PHE A 29 -4.63 4.74 -6.08
N ASP A 30 -5.37 5.62 -6.76
CA ASP A 30 -6.13 6.69 -6.10
C ASP A 30 -7.22 6.11 -5.18
N LYS A 31 -7.91 5.04 -5.59
CA LYS A 31 -8.85 4.31 -4.74
C LYS A 31 -8.18 3.74 -3.49
N VAL A 32 -7.01 3.11 -3.62
CA VAL A 32 -6.27 2.53 -2.49
C VAL A 32 -5.80 3.62 -1.53
N VAL A 33 -5.19 4.69 -2.03
CA VAL A 33 -4.73 5.81 -1.22
C VAL A 33 -5.92 6.52 -0.55
N GLY A 34 -7.02 6.69 -1.27
CA GLY A 34 -8.27 7.23 -0.75
C GLY A 34 -8.87 6.36 0.35
N ALA A 35 -8.86 5.03 0.19
CA ALA A 35 -9.31 4.09 1.21
C ALA A 35 -8.45 4.16 2.48
N ILE A 36 -7.12 4.25 2.35
CA ILE A 36 -6.20 4.43 3.49
C ILE A 36 -6.48 5.76 4.21
N ALA A 37 -6.71 6.84 3.46
CA ALA A 37 -7.03 8.15 4.03
C ALA A 37 -8.37 8.13 4.78
N ARG A 38 -9.42 7.53 4.19
CA ARG A 38 -10.73 7.36 4.83
C ARG A 38 -10.63 6.50 6.09
N ALA A 39 -9.95 5.37 5.99
CA ALA A 39 -9.73 4.51 7.14
C ALA A 39 -9.05 5.25 8.30
N ARG A 40 -8.11 6.16 8.01
CA ARG A 40 -7.49 7.02 9.03
C ARG A 40 -8.48 8.02 9.64
N ASP A 41 -9.34 8.61 8.82
CA ASP A 41 -10.38 9.57 9.26
C ASP A 41 -11.45 8.87 10.12
N GLU A 42 -11.84 7.65 9.76
CA GLU A 42 -12.80 6.80 10.48
C GLU A 42 -12.24 6.23 11.80
N GLY A 43 -11.01 6.61 12.18
CA GLY A 43 -10.37 6.21 13.45
C GLY A 43 -9.51 4.94 13.35
N GLY A 44 -9.29 4.43 12.15
CA GLY A 44 -8.38 3.32 11.88
C GLY A 44 -6.93 3.69 12.15
N ARG A 45 -6.22 2.80 12.83
CA ARG A 45 -4.81 2.94 13.18
C ARG A 45 -3.94 2.27 12.13
N ILE A 46 -3.19 3.07 11.38
CA ILE A 46 -2.19 2.56 10.43
C ILE A 46 -1.01 2.02 11.23
N LEU A 47 -0.82 0.70 11.22
CA LEU A 47 0.26 0.02 11.95
C LEU A 47 1.57 0.02 11.14
N CYS A 48 1.49 -0.07 9.81
CA CYS A 48 2.63 -0.08 8.88
C CYS A 48 2.22 0.47 7.50
N GLY A 49 3.19 1.02 6.75
CA GLY A 49 3.00 1.52 5.40
C GLY A 49 2.08 2.74 5.34
N GLY A 50 1.12 2.71 4.40
CA GLY A 50 0.10 3.74 4.23
C GLY A 50 0.51 4.88 3.30
N LYS A 51 1.55 4.70 2.49
CA LYS A 51 2.05 5.73 1.56
C LYS A 51 2.35 5.15 0.19
N ALA A 52 2.46 6.05 -0.78
CA ALA A 52 3.00 5.73 -2.08
C ALA A 52 4.48 5.35 -1.94
N ALA A 53 4.85 4.21 -2.51
CA ALA A 53 6.24 3.82 -2.63
C ALA A 53 6.80 4.40 -3.94
N SER A 54 8.05 4.86 -3.93
CA SER A 54 8.76 5.22 -5.15
C SER A 54 9.84 4.17 -5.41
N VAL A 55 9.61 3.35 -6.42
CA VAL A 55 10.61 2.38 -6.89
C VAL A 55 11.47 3.07 -7.95
N GLY A 56 12.78 3.09 -7.75
CA GLY A 56 13.71 3.73 -8.69
C GLY A 56 13.84 2.99 -10.03
N GLY A 57 14.54 3.61 -10.98
CA GLY A 57 14.85 3.00 -12.28
C GLY A 57 13.69 3.04 -13.26
N ARG A 58 13.35 1.91 -13.89
CA ARG A 58 12.26 1.87 -14.89
C ARG A 58 10.86 1.96 -14.28
N CYS A 59 10.75 1.70 -12.98
CA CYS A 59 9.51 1.72 -12.22
C CYS A 59 9.20 3.09 -11.62
N THR A 60 9.99 4.13 -11.91
CA THR A 60 9.81 5.46 -11.31
C THR A 60 8.45 6.09 -11.65
N GLN A 61 7.80 5.67 -12.75
CA GLN A 61 6.46 6.12 -13.15
C GLN A 61 5.35 5.10 -12.82
N GLY A 62 5.66 4.00 -12.12
CA GLY A 62 4.66 3.02 -11.73
C GLY A 62 3.92 3.42 -10.46
N TRP A 63 2.74 2.84 -10.28
CA TRP A 63 1.87 3.14 -9.15
C TRP A 63 2.14 2.18 -7.99
N PHE A 64 3.16 2.44 -7.18
CA PHE A 64 3.53 1.56 -6.07
C PHE A 64 2.97 2.07 -4.75
N VAL A 65 2.51 1.14 -3.90
CA VAL A 65 2.00 1.44 -2.57
C VAL A 65 2.74 0.57 -1.56
N GLU A 66 3.12 1.16 -0.43
CA GLU A 66 3.73 0.41 0.66
C GLU A 66 2.73 -0.60 1.24
N PRO A 67 3.21 -1.80 1.65
CA PRO A 67 2.35 -2.77 2.30
C PRO A 67 1.72 -2.16 3.56
N THR A 68 0.40 -2.01 3.54
CA THR A 68 -0.33 -1.22 4.52
C THR A 68 -1.17 -2.12 5.41
N VAL A 69 -1.04 -1.95 6.73
CA VAL A 69 -1.89 -2.64 7.71
C VAL A 69 -2.62 -1.60 8.53
N ILE A 70 -3.94 -1.74 8.59
CA ILE A 70 -4.83 -0.86 9.34
C ILE A 70 -5.59 -1.71 10.35
N GLU A 71 -5.63 -1.24 11.60
CA GLU A 71 -6.30 -1.91 12.71
C GLU A 71 -7.32 -0.97 13.37
N GLY A 72 -8.34 -1.51 14.03
CA GLY A 72 -9.29 -0.72 14.82
C GLY A 72 -10.40 -0.06 14.00
N LEU A 73 -10.61 -0.48 12.75
CA LEU A 73 -11.74 -0.04 11.95
C LEU A 73 -13.05 -0.69 12.44
N PRO A 74 -14.13 0.08 12.59
CA PRO A 74 -15.43 -0.49 12.92
C PRO A 74 -15.95 -1.34 11.75
N SER A 75 -16.72 -2.39 12.04
CA SER A 75 -17.28 -3.33 11.04
C SER A 75 -18.22 -2.69 10.01
N ARG A 76 -18.57 -1.42 10.21
CA ARG A 76 -19.43 -0.57 9.40
C ARG A 76 -18.65 0.54 8.68
N CYS A 77 -17.35 0.33 8.50
CA CYS A 77 -16.49 1.18 7.69
C CYS A 77 -16.72 0.85 6.21
N ALA A 78 -16.87 1.88 5.38
CA ALA A 78 -17.05 1.74 3.93
C ALA A 78 -15.69 1.83 3.23
N THR A 79 -14.88 0.78 3.37
CA THR A 79 -13.58 0.67 2.67
C THR A 79 -13.79 0.17 1.24
#